data_AF-A0A925VTL7-F1
#
_entry.id   AF-A0A925VTL7-F1
#
_cell.length_a   1.000
_cell.length_b   1.000
_cell.length_c   1.000
_cell.angle_alpha   90.00
_cell.angle_beta   90.00
_cell.angle_gamma   90.00
#
_symmetry.space_group_name_H-M   'P 1'
#
loop_
_entity.id
_entity.type
_entity.pdbx_description
1 polymer ?
#
loop_
_entity_poly.entity_id
_entity_poly.type
_entity_poly.pdbx_seq_one_letter_code
_entity_poly.pdbx_strand_id
1 'polypeptide(L)'
;MKRILTCLLLTGGPAAAQTEPAPLTLPDVIELALSQSAGAKQTQTNRDQGYWQWRTYQANYKPQMGLQGTLPGFSRVITPVVQPDGTTDFRAVRINNSNLALTVSQNIGLTGGQVFVASEVQRFDDFNGRLRRYNNQPVAIGLTQPIGQFNGLRWARRIEPLRYEESQRLYVEERESIAQRITELYFDVLEEQVNAEVAGQNVRANEELLRIGQERYRLGQLSRSDLLRLELNLLNARQAVAQGRLDAQNAAVRLQGYTGQRAETPRLTVPPAAP
;
A
#
# COMPACT_ATOMS: atom_id res chain seq x y z
N MET A 1 0.45 51.60 -29.84
CA MET A 1 0.77 50.33 -29.14
C MET A 1 0.00 50.31 -27.83
N LYS A 2 -1.07 49.50 -27.73
CA LYS A 2 -1.19 48.28 -26.88
C LYS A 2 -1.15 48.61 -25.36
N ARG A 3 -2.11 48.31 -24.48
CA ARG A 3 -3.26 47.38 -24.40
C ARG A 3 -4.15 47.87 -23.23
N ILE A 4 -5.40 48.30 -23.46
CA ILE A 4 -6.66 47.56 -23.23
C ILE A 4 -6.75 46.85 -21.86
N LEU A 5 -7.42 47.53 -20.94
CA LEU A 5 -8.00 47.05 -19.69
C LEU A 5 -9.37 46.43 -20.04
N THR A 6 -9.58 45.13 -19.83
CA THR A 6 -10.92 44.51 -20.01
C THR A 6 -11.31 43.79 -18.74
N CYS A 7 -12.44 44.23 -18.18
CA CYS A 7 -13.13 43.63 -17.05
C CYS A 7 -13.46 42.16 -17.33
N LEU A 8 -13.06 41.29 -16.42
CA LEU A 8 -13.48 39.89 -16.39
C LEU A 8 -14.89 39.83 -15.79
N LEU A 9 -15.90 39.61 -16.64
CA LEU A 9 -17.26 39.28 -16.24
C LEU A 9 -17.26 37.99 -15.42
N LEU A 10 -17.73 38.08 -14.17
CA LEU A 10 -18.17 36.94 -13.38
C LEU A 10 -19.41 36.33 -14.04
N THR A 11 -19.22 35.25 -14.79
CA THR A 11 -20.31 34.33 -15.15
C THR A 11 -20.63 33.48 -13.94
N GLY A 12 -21.76 33.78 -13.28
CA GLY A 12 -22.35 32.93 -12.25
C GLY A 12 -22.80 31.61 -12.86
N GLY A 13 -22.01 30.56 -12.64
CA GLY A 13 -22.48 29.19 -12.80
C GLY A 13 -23.47 28.86 -11.67
N PRO A 14 -24.52 28.07 -11.93
CA PRO A 14 -25.44 27.65 -10.88
C PRO A 14 -24.64 26.94 -9.78
N ALA A 15 -24.78 27.44 -8.55
CA ALA A 15 -24.33 26.75 -7.36
C ALA A 15 -24.94 25.35 -7.42
N ALA A 16 -24.09 24.33 -7.55
CA ALA A 16 -24.50 22.96 -7.30
C ALA A 16 -25.03 22.96 -5.86
N ALA A 17 -26.35 22.86 -5.74
CA ALA A 17 -26.98 22.56 -4.47
C ALA A 17 -26.27 21.34 -3.91
N GLN A 18 -25.72 21.47 -2.70
CA GLN A 18 -25.24 20.32 -1.93
C GLN A 18 -26.43 19.38 -1.81
N THR A 19 -26.45 18.38 -2.68
CA THR A 19 -27.42 17.29 -2.58
C THR A 19 -27.06 16.62 -1.27
N GLU A 20 -27.97 16.62 -0.30
CA GLU A 20 -27.74 15.91 0.96
C GLU A 20 -27.21 14.52 0.62
N PRO A 21 -26.05 14.11 1.17
CA PRO A 21 -25.47 12.82 0.83
C PRO A 21 -26.52 11.75 1.12
N ALA A 22 -26.85 10.99 0.09
CA ALA A 22 -27.79 9.88 0.20
C ALA A 22 -27.34 8.98 1.36
N PRO A 23 -28.27 8.46 2.17
CA PRO A 23 -27.89 7.63 3.28
C PRO A 23 -27.17 6.39 2.75
N LEU A 24 -25.94 6.19 3.22
CA LEU A 24 -25.10 5.08 2.78
C LEU A 24 -25.64 3.78 3.38
N THR A 25 -25.85 2.78 2.52
CA THR A 25 -26.21 1.43 2.95
C THR A 25 -24.96 0.62 3.30
N LEU A 26 -25.11 -0.44 4.10
CA LEU A 26 -23.99 -1.31 4.48
C LEU A 26 -23.20 -1.83 3.26
N PRO A 27 -23.83 -2.35 2.17
CA PRO A 27 -23.10 -2.74 0.96
C PRO A 27 -22.26 -1.61 0.35
N ASP A 28 -22.81 -0.39 0.30
CA ASP A 28 -22.11 0.76 -0.28
C ASP A 28 -20.87 1.14 0.55
N VAL A 29 -20.98 1.09 1.88
CA VAL A 29 -19.86 1.37 2.79
C VAL A 29 -18.77 0.30 2.64
N ILE A 30 -19.15 -0.96 2.49
CA ILE A 30 -18.20 -2.06 2.27
C ILE A 30 -17.47 -1.88 0.94
N GLU A 31 -18.18 -1.62 -0.16
CA GLU A 31 -17.57 -1.43 -1.48
C GLU A 31 -16.62 -0.22 -1.48
N LEU A 32 -17.07 0.88 -0.89
CA LEU A 32 -16.28 2.10 -0.78
C LEU A 32 -14.99 1.86 0.02
N ALA A 33 -15.09 1.18 1.16
CA ALA A 33 -13.91 0.83 1.96
C ALA A 33 -12.97 -0.15 1.25
N LEU A 34 -13.50 -1.16 0.55
CA LEU A 34 -12.68 -2.09 -0.23
C LEU A 34 -11.95 -1.38 -1.38
N SER A 35 -12.46 -0.24 -1.85
CA SER A 35 -11.81 0.54 -2.91
C SER A 35 -10.76 1.54 -2.39
N GLN A 36 -10.95 2.12 -1.20
CA GLN A 36 -10.17 3.28 -0.73
C GLN A 36 -9.42 3.06 0.59
N SER A 37 -9.82 2.10 1.42
CA SER A 37 -9.21 1.92 2.74
C SER A 37 -7.73 1.56 2.66
N ALA A 38 -6.97 2.00 3.66
CA ALA A 38 -5.55 1.65 3.80
C ALA A 38 -5.36 0.12 3.90
N GLY A 39 -6.25 -0.57 4.63
CA GLY A 39 -6.26 -2.03 4.74
C GLY A 39 -6.47 -2.70 3.39
N ALA A 40 -7.47 -2.28 2.60
CA ALA A 40 -7.69 -2.84 1.27
C ALA A 40 -6.51 -2.60 0.33
N LYS A 41 -5.87 -1.43 0.40
CA LYS A 41 -4.68 -1.12 -0.41
C LYS A 41 -3.47 -1.98 -0.02
N GLN A 42 -3.29 -2.22 1.27
CA GLN A 42 -2.25 -3.13 1.77
C GLN A 42 -2.50 -4.55 1.29
N THR A 43 -3.72 -5.05 1.41
CA THR A 43 -4.14 -6.38 0.94
C THR A 43 -3.95 -6.54 -0.57
N GLN A 44 -4.27 -5.51 -1.36
CA GLN A 44 -3.97 -5.48 -2.80
C GLN A 44 -2.45 -5.57 -3.07
N THR A 45 -1.66 -4.79 -2.33
CA THR A 45 -0.19 -4.78 -2.48
C THR A 45 0.41 -6.15 -2.15
N ASN A 46 -0.09 -6.81 -1.09
CA ASN A 46 0.35 -8.15 -0.71
C ASN A 46 0.05 -9.19 -1.81
N ARG A 47 -1.15 -9.13 -2.42
CA ARG A 47 -1.51 -9.97 -3.57
C ARG A 47 -0.59 -9.73 -4.77
N ASP A 48 -0.35 -8.46 -5.08
CA ASP A 48 0.51 -8.07 -6.20
C ASP A 48 1.96 -8.54 -5.96
N GLN A 49 2.46 -8.43 -4.72
CA GLN A 49 3.74 -9.00 -4.32
C GLN A 49 3.79 -10.51 -4.56
N GLY A 50 2.77 -11.27 -4.14
CA GLY A 50 2.68 -12.71 -4.41
C GLY A 50 2.71 -13.04 -5.91
N TYR A 51 2.03 -12.23 -6.73
CA TYR A 51 2.09 -12.35 -8.19
C TYR A 51 3.49 -12.07 -8.76
N TRP A 52 4.17 -11.01 -8.30
CA TRP A 52 5.51 -10.69 -8.76
C TRP A 52 6.55 -11.71 -8.32
N GLN A 53 6.38 -12.32 -7.15
CA GLN A 53 7.19 -13.45 -6.68
C GLN A 53 7.01 -14.67 -7.60
N TRP A 54 5.77 -15.05 -7.89
CA TRP A 54 5.46 -16.12 -8.86
C TRP A 54 6.08 -15.85 -10.24
N ARG A 55 5.97 -14.62 -10.74
CA ARG A 55 6.56 -14.23 -12.02
C ARG A 55 8.10 -14.29 -11.99
N THR A 56 8.72 -13.90 -10.89
CA THR A 56 10.17 -14.00 -10.67
C THR A 56 10.61 -15.47 -10.67
N TYR A 57 9.87 -16.33 -9.99
CA TYR A 57 10.07 -17.78 -10.04
C TYR A 57 10.01 -18.28 -11.49
N GLN A 58 9.01 -17.91 -12.28
CA GLN A 58 8.91 -18.32 -13.68
C GLN A 58 10.09 -17.81 -14.53
N ALA A 59 10.59 -16.60 -14.25
CA ALA A 59 11.74 -16.02 -14.93
C ALA A 59 13.04 -16.79 -14.64
N ASN A 60 13.19 -17.40 -13.46
CA ASN A 60 14.38 -18.18 -13.10
C ASN A 60 14.58 -19.47 -13.93
N TYR A 61 13.55 -19.92 -14.64
CA TYR A 61 13.62 -21.07 -15.58
C TYR A 61 13.78 -20.64 -17.04
N LYS A 62 13.72 -19.33 -17.31
CA LYS A 62 13.95 -18.78 -18.65
C LYS A 62 15.45 -18.49 -18.82
N PRO A 63 15.95 -18.45 -20.07
CA PRO A 63 17.30 -17.98 -20.33
C PRO A 63 17.47 -16.54 -19.83
N GLN A 64 18.53 -16.32 -19.06
CA GLN A 64 18.96 -15.02 -18.58
C GLN A 64 20.15 -14.57 -19.40
N MET A 65 20.15 -13.32 -19.86
CA MET A 65 21.23 -12.74 -20.65
C MET A 65 21.90 -11.63 -19.83
N GLY A 66 23.22 -11.71 -19.70
CA GLY A 66 24.06 -10.69 -19.09
C GLY A 66 25.11 -10.21 -20.07
N LEU A 67 25.31 -8.90 -20.15
CA LEU A 67 26.43 -8.29 -20.85
C LEU A 67 27.31 -7.63 -19.80
N GLN A 68 28.56 -8.07 -19.70
CA GLN A 68 29.54 -7.55 -18.76
C GLN A 68 30.81 -7.18 -19.51
N GLY A 69 31.53 -6.16 -19.06
CA GLY A 69 32.78 -5.78 -19.71
C GLY A 69 33.44 -4.60 -19.03
N THR A 70 34.74 -4.45 -19.28
CA THR A 70 35.54 -3.31 -18.81
C THR A 70 36.02 -2.54 -20.03
N LEU A 71 35.40 -1.37 -20.28
CA LEU A 71 35.74 -0.53 -21.44
C LEU A 71 35.78 0.96 -21.02
N PRO A 72 36.95 1.64 -21.06
CA PRO A 72 38.30 1.10 -21.26
C PRO A 72 38.90 0.50 -19.98
N GLY A 73 39.69 -0.57 -20.12
CA GLY A 73 40.56 -1.09 -19.06
C GLY A 73 41.95 -0.47 -19.10
N PHE A 74 42.04 0.86 -19.05
CA PHE A 74 43.32 1.59 -19.14
C PHE A 74 44.12 1.48 -17.84
N SER A 75 45.41 1.18 -17.95
CA SER A 75 46.35 1.19 -16.84
C SER A 75 47.67 1.81 -17.25
N ARG A 76 48.22 2.63 -16.35
CA ARG A 76 49.58 3.19 -16.45
C ARG A 76 50.33 2.93 -15.16
N VAL A 77 51.39 2.14 -15.25
CA VAL A 77 52.27 1.82 -14.13
C VAL A 77 53.70 2.23 -14.48
N ILE A 78 54.43 2.78 -13.52
CA ILE A 78 55.85 3.09 -13.68
C ILE A 78 56.62 1.96 -13.02
N THR A 79 57.33 1.16 -13.83
CA THR A 79 58.07 -0.01 -13.34
C THR A 79 59.57 0.21 -13.52
N PRO A 80 60.40 -0.06 -12.49
CA PRO A 80 61.85 -0.08 -12.64
C PRO A 80 62.25 -1.27 -13.52
N VAL A 81 63.07 -1.03 -14.53
CA VAL A 81 63.65 -2.07 -15.39
C VAL A 81 65.16 -1.95 -15.27
N VAL A 82 65.84 -3.04 -14.93
CA VAL A 82 67.31 -3.09 -14.87
C VAL A 82 67.87 -3.20 -16.29
N GLN A 83 68.80 -2.33 -16.64
CA GLN A 83 69.45 -2.32 -17.96
C GLN A 83 70.59 -3.35 -18.02
N PRO A 84 71.01 -3.77 -19.23
CA PRO A 84 72.18 -4.64 -19.41
C PRO A 84 73.49 -4.10 -18.82
N ASP A 85 73.58 -2.80 -18.56
CA ASP A 85 74.73 -2.12 -17.93
C ASP A 85 74.66 -2.07 -16.39
N GLY A 86 73.62 -2.66 -15.78
CA GLY A 86 73.42 -2.69 -14.32
C GLY A 86 72.73 -1.46 -13.73
N THR A 87 72.38 -0.45 -14.53
CA THR A 87 71.58 0.71 -14.08
C THR A 87 70.08 0.38 -13.98
N THR A 88 69.28 1.23 -13.32
CA THR A 88 67.82 1.07 -13.22
C THR A 88 67.10 2.26 -13.83
N ASP A 89 66.25 2.02 -14.82
CA ASP A 89 65.45 3.01 -15.52
C ASP A 89 63.97 2.81 -15.21
N PHE A 90 63.25 3.91 -14.96
CA PHE A 90 61.83 3.87 -14.65
C PHE A 90 61.02 4.08 -15.92
N ARG A 91 60.43 3.00 -16.44
CA ARG A 91 59.63 3.04 -17.67
C ARG A 91 58.14 3.02 -17.35
N ALA A 92 57.40 3.96 -17.93
CA ALA A 92 55.95 4.01 -17.81
C ALA A 92 55.31 3.00 -18.75
N VAL A 93 54.85 1.86 -18.25
CA VAL A 93 54.04 0.86 -18.98
C VAL A 93 52.61 1.37 -19.10
N ARG A 94 52.14 1.57 -20.34
CA ARG A 94 50.79 2.05 -20.65
C ARG A 94 50.07 1.01 -21.48
N ILE A 95 49.03 0.40 -20.91
CA ILE A 95 48.24 -0.63 -21.57
C ILE A 95 46.75 -0.30 -21.46
N ASN A 96 45.96 -0.78 -22.42
CA ASN A 96 44.51 -0.85 -22.30
C ASN A 96 44.07 -2.29 -22.56
N ASN A 97 43.53 -2.93 -21.53
CA ASN A 97 42.98 -4.27 -21.63
C ASN A 97 41.45 -4.18 -21.50
N SER A 98 40.78 -3.98 -22.63
CA SER A 98 39.33 -3.88 -22.68
C SER A 98 38.72 -5.24 -22.99
N ASN A 99 37.66 -5.63 -22.30
CA ASN A 99 36.93 -6.86 -22.59
C ASN A 99 35.42 -6.66 -22.56
N LEU A 100 34.71 -7.43 -23.35
CA LEU A 100 33.25 -7.47 -23.40
C LEU A 100 32.82 -8.92 -23.53
N ALA A 101 32.04 -9.40 -22.57
CA ALA A 101 31.51 -10.75 -22.49
C ALA A 101 29.98 -10.73 -22.43
N LEU A 102 29.37 -11.46 -23.35
CA LEU A 102 27.94 -11.74 -23.39
C LEU A 102 27.72 -13.17 -22.88
N THR A 103 26.89 -13.34 -21.87
CA THR A 103 26.57 -14.65 -21.29
C THR A 103 25.07 -14.87 -21.31
N VAL A 104 24.64 -16.03 -21.82
CA VAL A 104 23.26 -16.52 -21.73
C VAL A 104 23.27 -17.78 -20.87
N SER A 105 22.55 -17.80 -19.75
CA SER A 105 22.46 -18.93 -18.84
C SER A 105 21.02 -19.39 -18.64
N GLN A 106 20.81 -20.69 -18.48
CA GLN A 106 19.51 -21.27 -18.20
C GLN A 106 19.62 -22.37 -17.14
N ASN A 107 18.73 -22.31 -16.15
CA ASN A 107 18.66 -23.31 -15.09
C ASN A 107 17.81 -24.51 -15.52
N ILE A 108 18.25 -25.71 -15.14
CA ILE A 108 17.60 -27.00 -15.41
C ILE A 108 16.85 -27.46 -14.16
N GLY A 109 15.53 -27.29 -14.14
CA GLY A 109 14.73 -27.53 -12.94
C GLY A 109 14.75 -28.98 -12.42
N LEU A 110 14.90 -29.98 -13.29
CA LEU A 110 14.86 -31.40 -12.91
C LEU A 110 16.11 -31.84 -12.15
N THR A 111 17.27 -31.33 -12.54
CA THR A 111 18.57 -31.77 -12.01
C THR A 111 19.21 -30.72 -11.10
N GLY A 112 18.72 -29.47 -11.09
CA GLY A 112 19.36 -28.39 -10.36
C GLY A 112 20.61 -27.84 -11.04
N GLY A 113 20.93 -28.32 -12.24
CA GLY A 113 22.07 -27.86 -13.03
C GLY A 113 21.80 -26.55 -13.77
N GLN A 114 22.84 -25.98 -14.36
CA GLN A 114 22.78 -24.77 -15.18
C GLN A 114 23.58 -24.98 -16.45
N VAL A 115 23.00 -24.63 -17.59
CA VAL A 115 23.69 -24.55 -18.89
C VAL A 115 23.95 -23.09 -19.21
N PHE A 116 25.11 -22.77 -19.76
CA PHE A 116 25.41 -21.43 -20.22
C PHE A 116 26.15 -21.43 -21.56
N VAL A 117 25.94 -20.35 -22.31
CA VAL A 117 26.64 -20.02 -23.54
C VAL A 117 27.22 -18.62 -23.37
N ALA A 118 28.52 -18.48 -23.51
CA ALA A 118 29.22 -17.21 -23.41
C ALA A 118 29.96 -16.87 -24.71
N SER A 119 30.10 -15.59 -24.98
CA SER A 119 30.88 -15.03 -26.09
C SER A 119 31.69 -13.86 -25.55
N GLU A 120 33.00 -13.89 -25.73
CA GLU A 120 33.89 -12.85 -25.21
C GLU A 120 34.80 -12.29 -26.30
N VAL A 121 34.96 -10.98 -26.29
CA VAL A 121 35.95 -10.26 -27.09
C VAL A 121 36.84 -9.44 -26.16
N GLN A 122 38.14 -9.62 -26.30
CA GLN A 122 39.15 -8.89 -25.57
C GLN A 122 40.04 -8.14 -26.55
N ARG A 123 40.25 -6.86 -26.29
CA ARG A 123 41.19 -6.01 -27.03
C ARG A 123 42.27 -5.52 -26.09
N PHE A 124 43.50 -5.84 -26.46
CA PHE A 124 44.70 -5.41 -25.77
C PHE A 124 45.47 -4.40 -26.62
N ASP A 125 45.59 -3.17 -26.14
CA ASP A 125 46.45 -2.15 -26.74
C ASP A 125 47.67 -1.91 -25.82
N ASP A 126 48.88 -2.02 -26.35
CA ASP A 126 50.11 -1.54 -25.73
C ASP A 126 50.50 -0.21 -26.38
N PHE A 127 50.38 0.89 -25.62
CA PHE A 127 50.66 2.24 -26.11
C PHE A 127 52.15 2.56 -26.20
N ASN A 128 53.01 1.79 -25.53
CA ASN A 128 54.45 1.97 -25.62
C ASN A 128 54.99 1.35 -26.90
N GLY A 129 54.54 0.14 -27.22
CA GLY A 129 54.89 -0.58 -28.45
C GLY A 129 54.03 -0.24 -29.67
N ARG A 130 52.98 0.60 -29.51
CA ARG A 130 51.92 0.84 -30.52
C ARG A 130 51.34 -0.46 -31.08
N LEU A 131 51.18 -1.46 -30.22
CA LEU A 131 50.71 -2.78 -30.59
C LEU A 131 49.24 -2.92 -30.23
N ARG A 132 48.44 -3.44 -31.16
CA ARG A 132 47.04 -3.77 -30.93
C ARG A 132 46.82 -5.26 -31.19
N ARG A 133 46.20 -5.94 -30.23
CA ARG A 133 45.86 -7.36 -30.30
C ARG A 133 44.39 -7.57 -29.94
N TYR A 134 43.81 -8.58 -30.57
CA TYR A 134 42.46 -9.05 -30.28
C TYR A 134 42.53 -10.51 -29.87
N ASN A 135 41.79 -10.86 -28.84
CA ASN A 135 41.61 -12.22 -28.37
C ASN A 135 40.11 -12.47 -28.26
N ASN A 136 39.57 -13.36 -29.07
CA ASN A 136 38.14 -13.58 -29.20
C ASN A 136 37.82 -15.03 -28.85
N GLN A 137 36.88 -15.23 -27.93
CA GLN A 137 36.25 -16.51 -27.64
C GLN A 137 34.81 -16.45 -28.17
N PRO A 138 34.57 -16.81 -29.46
CA PRO A 138 33.29 -16.53 -30.11
C PRO A 138 32.13 -17.28 -29.48
N VAL A 139 32.35 -18.53 -29.05
CA VAL A 139 31.37 -19.35 -28.35
C VAL A 139 32.09 -20.21 -27.31
N ALA A 140 31.60 -20.19 -26.07
CA ALA A 140 31.96 -21.09 -25.00
C ALA A 140 30.67 -21.66 -24.41
N ILE A 141 30.55 -22.99 -24.37
CA ILE A 141 29.37 -23.68 -23.83
C ILE A 141 29.80 -24.43 -22.59
N GLY A 142 29.03 -24.31 -21.50
CA GLY A 142 29.30 -25.01 -20.25
C GLY A 142 28.04 -25.58 -19.62
N LEU A 143 28.19 -26.68 -18.89
CA LEU A 143 27.16 -27.31 -18.08
C LEU A 143 27.71 -27.50 -16.67
N THR A 144 27.05 -26.91 -15.68
CA THR A 144 27.36 -27.11 -14.27
C THR A 144 26.25 -27.94 -13.66
N GLN A 145 26.59 -29.15 -13.20
CA GLN A 145 25.63 -30.07 -12.60
C GLN A 145 26.08 -30.41 -11.17
N PRO A 146 25.38 -29.95 -10.12
CA PRO A 146 25.65 -30.40 -8.77
C PRO A 146 25.12 -31.84 -8.62
N ILE A 147 26.02 -32.79 -8.36
CA ILE A 147 25.69 -34.21 -8.15
C ILE A 147 25.62 -34.48 -6.64
N GLY A 148 24.56 -35.15 -6.18
CA GLY A 148 24.39 -35.50 -4.76
C GLY A 148 24.03 -34.33 -3.84
N GLN A 149 23.79 -33.13 -4.38
CA GLN A 149 23.36 -31.96 -3.61
C GLN A 149 21.83 -31.78 -3.65
N PHE A 150 21.30 -30.98 -2.72
CA PHE A 150 19.89 -30.63 -2.66
C PHE A 150 19.44 -29.83 -3.91
N ASN A 151 18.42 -30.32 -4.62
CA ASN A 151 17.84 -29.62 -5.77
C ASN A 151 16.71 -28.67 -5.36
N GLY A 152 17.06 -27.43 -5.04
CA GLY A 152 16.09 -26.38 -4.71
C GLY A 152 15.11 -26.05 -5.84
N LEU A 153 15.53 -26.14 -7.11
CA LEU A 153 14.67 -25.84 -8.26
C LEU A 153 13.54 -26.85 -8.41
N ARG A 154 13.80 -28.14 -8.17
CA ARG A 154 12.75 -29.17 -8.18
C ARG A 154 11.68 -28.90 -7.13
N TRP A 155 12.08 -28.49 -5.93
CA TRP A 155 11.16 -28.16 -4.85
C TRP A 155 10.42 -26.85 -5.11
N ALA A 156 11.10 -25.81 -5.60
CA ALA A 156 10.47 -24.56 -6.00
C ALA A 156 9.36 -24.79 -7.04
N ARG A 157 9.54 -25.73 -7.98
CA ARG A 157 8.51 -26.11 -8.95
C ARG A 157 7.26 -26.75 -8.35
N ARG A 158 7.35 -27.32 -7.15
CA ARG A 158 6.20 -27.86 -6.42
C ARG A 158 5.59 -26.82 -5.48
N ILE A 159 6.42 -26.02 -4.83
CA ILE A 159 6.03 -25.11 -3.75
C ILE A 159 5.47 -23.79 -4.30
N GLU A 160 6.11 -23.18 -5.29
CA GLU A 160 5.75 -21.83 -5.73
C GLU A 160 4.32 -21.71 -6.28
N PRO A 161 3.77 -22.67 -7.06
CA PRO A 161 2.37 -22.60 -7.50
C PRO A 161 1.41 -22.61 -6.32
N LEU A 162 1.68 -23.42 -5.29
CA LEU A 162 0.87 -23.50 -4.08
C LEU A 162 0.95 -22.22 -3.26
N ARG A 163 2.14 -21.61 -3.16
CA ARG A 163 2.31 -20.28 -2.52
C ARG A 163 1.55 -19.18 -3.26
N TYR A 164 1.54 -19.23 -4.59
CA TYR A 164 0.76 -18.28 -5.39
C TYR A 164 -0.74 -18.45 -5.14
N GLU A 165 -1.23 -19.69 -5.11
CA GLU A 165 -2.62 -19.99 -4.78
C GLU A 165 -2.99 -19.55 -3.35
N GLU A 166 -2.11 -19.83 -2.38
CA GLU A 166 -2.25 -19.37 -0.99
C GLU A 166 -2.35 -17.84 -0.93
N SER A 167 -1.51 -17.10 -1.64
CA SER A 167 -1.59 -15.64 -1.73
C SER A 167 -2.92 -15.15 -2.29
N GLN A 168 -3.52 -15.84 -3.27
CA GLN A 168 -4.85 -15.50 -3.78
C GLN A 168 -5.95 -15.76 -2.73
N ARG A 169 -5.84 -16.85 -1.97
CA ARG A 169 -6.81 -17.17 -0.90
C ARG A 169 -6.72 -16.19 0.25
N LEU A 170 -5.51 -15.86 0.70
CA LEU A 170 -5.27 -14.84 1.72
C LEU A 170 -5.83 -13.47 1.29
N TYR A 171 -5.73 -13.11 0.01
CA TYR A 171 -6.35 -11.89 -0.50
C TYR A 171 -7.88 -11.88 -0.35
N VAL A 172 -8.54 -13.01 -0.59
CA VAL A 172 -9.99 -13.14 -0.39
C VAL A 172 -10.33 -13.09 1.09
N GLU A 173 -9.62 -13.85 1.92
CA GLU A 173 -9.81 -13.86 3.38
C GLU A 173 -9.66 -12.47 4.01
N GLU A 174 -8.61 -11.74 3.65
CA GLU A 174 -8.39 -10.38 4.14
C GLU A 174 -9.47 -9.40 3.67
N ARG A 175 -10.01 -9.58 2.47
CA ARG A 175 -11.16 -8.78 2.01
C ARG A 175 -12.41 -9.05 2.83
N GLU A 176 -12.67 -10.31 3.17
CA GLU A 176 -13.79 -10.68 4.04
C GLU A 176 -13.59 -10.16 5.48
N SER A 177 -12.37 -10.24 6.00
CA SER A 177 -12.00 -9.67 7.32
C SER A 177 -12.24 -8.15 7.36
N ILE A 178 -11.86 -7.44 6.29
CA ILE A 178 -12.14 -6.01 6.14
C ILE A 178 -13.66 -5.77 6.12
N ALA A 179 -14.42 -6.54 5.34
CA ALA A 179 -15.88 -6.42 5.25
C ALA A 179 -16.57 -6.68 6.60
N GLN A 180 -16.13 -7.69 7.35
CA GLN A 180 -16.59 -7.96 8.71
C GLN A 180 -16.32 -6.75 9.61
N ARG A 181 -15.09 -6.23 9.60
CA ARG A 181 -14.72 -5.10 10.46
C ARG A 181 -15.54 -3.84 10.15
N ILE A 182 -15.82 -3.58 8.88
CA ILE A 182 -16.70 -2.48 8.46
C ILE A 182 -18.11 -2.70 8.96
N THR A 183 -18.61 -3.93 8.87
CA THR A 183 -19.95 -4.28 9.35
C THR A 183 -20.09 -4.01 10.84
N GLU A 184 -19.11 -4.42 11.65
CA GLU A 184 -19.05 -4.10 13.09
C GLU A 184 -19.10 -2.59 13.32
N LEU A 185 -18.19 -1.84 12.68
CA LEU A 185 -18.12 -0.38 12.84
C LEU A 185 -19.41 0.31 12.38
N TYR A 186 -20.05 -0.18 11.32
CA TYR A 186 -21.31 0.35 10.81
C TYR A 186 -22.44 0.21 11.83
N PHE A 187 -22.57 -0.99 12.43
CA PHE A 187 -23.58 -1.23 13.47
C PHE A 187 -23.27 -0.47 14.76
N ASP A 188 -21.99 -0.30 15.13
CA ASP A 188 -21.60 0.57 16.25
C ASP A 188 -22.10 2.01 16.04
N VAL A 189 -21.98 2.56 14.82
CA VAL A 189 -22.50 3.91 14.53
C VAL A 189 -24.03 3.96 14.66
N LEU A 190 -24.72 2.96 14.12
CA LEU A 190 -26.18 2.90 14.19
C LEU A 190 -26.67 2.78 15.64
N GLU A 191 -26.03 1.95 16.46
CA GLU A 191 -26.35 1.79 17.88
C GLU A 191 -26.24 3.14 18.61
N GLU A 192 -25.13 3.85 18.43
CA GLU A 192 -24.94 5.14 19.11
C GLU A 192 -25.90 6.23 18.59
N GLN A 193 -26.26 6.19 17.31
CA GLN A 193 -27.28 7.09 16.76
C GLN A 193 -28.66 6.84 17.41
N VAL A 194 -29.05 5.58 17.57
CA VAL A 194 -30.30 5.21 18.25
C VAL A 194 -30.24 5.60 19.73
N ASN A 195 -29.12 5.37 20.42
CA ASN A 195 -28.93 5.79 21.81
C ASN A 195 -29.09 7.31 21.99
N ALA A 196 -28.52 8.10 21.08
CA ALA A 196 -28.67 9.55 21.07
C ALA A 196 -30.12 9.99 20.82
N GLU A 197 -30.86 9.28 19.95
CA GLU A 197 -32.29 9.52 19.71
C GLU A 197 -33.13 9.23 20.95
N VAL A 198 -32.92 8.07 21.60
CA VAL A 198 -33.61 7.68 22.84
C VAL A 198 -33.33 8.67 23.97
N ALA A 199 -32.08 9.12 24.12
CA ALA A 199 -31.74 10.17 25.07
C ALA A 199 -32.51 11.48 24.75
N GLY A 200 -32.68 11.81 23.46
CA GLY A 200 -33.45 12.97 23.01
C GLY A 200 -34.93 12.86 23.37
N GLN A 201 -35.52 11.68 23.24
CA GLN A 201 -36.88 11.40 23.68
C GLN A 201 -37.02 11.54 25.21
N ASN A 202 -36.03 11.07 25.97
CA ASN A 202 -35.99 11.23 27.43
C ASN A 202 -35.92 12.70 27.87
N VAL A 203 -35.20 13.56 27.15
CA VAL A 203 -35.21 15.01 27.41
C VAL A 203 -36.60 15.57 27.22
N ARG A 204 -37.27 15.27 26.10
CA ARG A 204 -38.65 15.76 25.84
C ARG A 204 -39.62 15.30 26.92
N ALA A 205 -39.50 14.06 27.38
CA ALA A 205 -40.31 13.53 28.48
C ALA A 205 -40.06 14.28 29.81
N ASN A 206 -38.80 14.54 30.16
CA ASN A 206 -38.45 15.27 31.38
C ASN A 206 -38.83 16.76 31.31
N GLU A 207 -38.78 17.38 30.13
CA GLU A 207 -39.27 18.76 29.91
C GLU A 207 -40.77 18.85 30.17
N GLU A 208 -41.53 17.87 29.71
CA GLU A 208 -42.98 17.79 29.97
C GLU A 208 -43.28 17.57 31.46
N LEU A 209 -42.55 16.66 32.12
CA LEU A 209 -42.68 16.45 33.58
C LEU A 209 -42.37 17.71 34.38
N LEU A 210 -41.32 18.45 33.99
CA LEU A 210 -40.96 19.72 34.62
C LEU A 210 -42.07 20.77 34.40
N ARG A 211 -42.64 20.86 33.20
CA ARG A 211 -43.76 21.75 32.89
C ARG A 211 -44.97 21.47 33.79
N ILE A 212 -45.39 20.21 33.89
CA ILE A 212 -46.48 19.79 34.77
C ILE A 212 -46.15 20.08 36.24
N GLY A 213 -44.91 19.82 36.66
CA GLY A 213 -44.42 20.08 38.01
C GLY A 213 -44.45 21.57 38.38
N GLN A 214 -44.05 22.45 37.46
CA GLN A 214 -44.11 23.91 37.65
C GLN A 214 -45.55 24.39 37.86
N GLU A 215 -46.52 23.88 37.10
CA GLU A 215 -47.93 24.23 37.29
C GLU A 215 -48.46 23.74 38.64
N ARG A 216 -48.14 22.50 39.05
CA ARG A 216 -48.54 21.97 40.37
C ARG A 216 -47.90 22.74 41.53
N TYR A 217 -46.66 23.18 41.39
CA TYR A 217 -45.98 24.01 42.38
C TYR A 217 -46.68 25.36 42.56
N ARG A 218 -47.09 26.03 41.46
CA ARG A 218 -47.85 27.28 41.52
C ARG A 218 -49.20 27.12 42.24
N LEU A 219 -49.82 25.94 42.13
CA LEU A 219 -51.06 25.59 42.81
C LEU A 219 -50.85 25.15 44.28
N GLY A 220 -49.61 25.15 44.78
CA GLY A 220 -49.27 24.72 46.14
C GLY A 220 -49.32 23.20 46.36
N GLN A 221 -49.44 22.40 45.29
CA GLN A 221 -49.60 20.94 45.33
C GLN A 221 -48.29 20.16 45.22
N LEU A 222 -47.15 20.84 45.06
CA LEU A 222 -45.83 20.24 44.92
C LEU A 222 -44.83 20.98 45.83
N SER A 223 -43.89 20.25 46.44
CA SER A 223 -42.84 20.88 47.26
C SER A 223 -41.73 21.48 46.38
N ARG A 224 -41.00 22.46 46.91
CA ARG A 224 -39.81 23.01 46.22
C ARG A 224 -38.72 21.95 46.00
N SER A 225 -38.60 20.98 46.92
CA SER A 225 -37.66 19.87 46.80
C SER A 225 -37.98 18.98 45.60
N ASP A 226 -39.26 18.67 45.39
CA ASP A 226 -39.70 17.85 44.26
C ASP A 226 -39.52 18.57 42.93
N LEU A 227 -39.74 19.90 42.89
CA LEU A 227 -39.45 20.71 41.70
C LEU A 227 -37.95 20.68 41.35
N LEU A 228 -37.07 20.87 42.33
CA LEU A 228 -35.61 20.78 42.14
C LEU A 228 -35.16 19.40 41.66
N ARG A 229 -35.82 18.32 42.10
CA ARG A 229 -35.56 16.96 41.59
C ARG A 229 -35.92 16.82 40.11
N LEU A 230 -37.04 17.41 39.67
CA LEU A 230 -37.42 17.42 38.25
C LEU A 230 -36.43 18.22 37.40
N GLU A 231 -35.96 19.37 37.89
CA GLU A 231 -34.91 20.16 37.23
C GLU A 231 -33.59 19.37 37.11
N LEU A 232 -33.19 18.67 38.17
CA LEU A 232 -32.00 17.80 38.16
C LEU A 232 -32.15 16.65 37.16
N ASN A 233 -33.32 16.01 37.11
CA ASN A 233 -33.59 14.93 36.13
C ASN A 233 -33.51 15.45 34.69
N LEU A 234 -34.05 16.64 34.42
CA LEU A 234 -33.92 17.27 33.11
C LEU A 234 -32.46 17.58 32.77
N LEU A 235 -31.69 18.12 33.74
CA LEU A 235 -30.27 18.40 33.54
C LEU A 235 -29.48 17.13 33.21
N ASN A 236 -29.71 16.04 33.96
CA ASN A 236 -29.10 14.73 33.71
C ASN A 236 -29.50 14.18 32.35
N ALA A 237 -30.77 14.30 31.94
CA ALA A 237 -31.22 13.88 30.62
C ALA A 237 -30.54 14.69 29.50
N ARG A 238 -30.36 16.00 29.67
CA ARG A 238 -29.64 16.85 28.71
C ARG A 238 -28.16 16.48 28.61
N GLN A 239 -27.52 16.17 29.73
CA GLN A 239 -26.15 15.65 29.75
C GLN A 239 -26.07 14.31 28.99
N ALA A 240 -27.02 13.40 29.20
CA ALA A 240 -27.07 12.12 28.49
C ALA A 240 -27.21 12.29 26.96
N VAL A 241 -28.00 13.27 26.49
CA VAL A 241 -28.09 13.61 25.06
C VAL A 241 -26.76 14.14 24.52
N ALA A 242 -26.10 15.02 25.26
CA ALA A 242 -24.81 15.56 24.83
C ALA A 242 -23.77 14.43 24.73
N GLN A 243 -23.75 13.52 25.71
CA GLN A 243 -22.87 12.36 25.71
C GLN A 243 -23.18 11.41 24.54
N GLY A 244 -24.43 11.00 24.36
CA GLY A 244 -24.81 10.12 23.24
C GLY A 244 -24.51 10.72 21.86
N ARG A 245 -24.63 12.05 21.71
CA ARG A 245 -24.21 12.73 20.46
C ARG A 245 -22.70 12.68 20.24
N LEU A 246 -21.90 12.81 21.28
CA LEU A 246 -20.44 12.68 21.20
C LEU A 246 -20.05 11.24 20.88
N ASP A 247 -20.71 10.26 21.49
CA ASP A 247 -20.44 8.85 21.25
C ASP A 247 -20.78 8.44 19.81
N ALA A 248 -21.92 8.91 19.28
CA ALA A 248 -22.29 8.74 17.87
C ALA A 248 -21.27 9.40 16.91
N GLN A 249 -20.77 10.59 17.25
CA GLN A 249 -19.73 11.25 16.46
C GLN A 249 -18.41 10.47 16.51
N ASN A 250 -18.02 9.98 17.68
CA ASN A 250 -16.80 9.17 17.85
C ASN A 250 -16.91 7.86 17.05
N ALA A 251 -18.05 7.20 17.07
CA ALA A 251 -18.32 6.01 16.27
C ALA A 251 -18.23 6.31 14.77
N ALA A 252 -18.84 7.40 14.31
CA ALA A 252 -18.75 7.83 12.91
C ALA A 252 -17.30 8.11 12.48
N VAL A 253 -16.51 8.79 13.32
CA VAL A 253 -15.10 9.07 13.03
C VAL A 253 -14.27 7.78 12.97
N ARG A 254 -14.55 6.78 13.81
CA ARG A 254 -13.88 5.46 13.74
C ARG A 254 -14.16 4.77 12.40
N LEU A 255 -15.42 4.76 11.95
CA LEU A 255 -15.80 4.21 10.64
C LEU A 255 -15.13 4.98 9.48
N GLN A 256 -15.13 6.32 9.54
CA GLN A 256 -14.48 7.16 8.54
C GLN A 256 -12.97 6.93 8.48
N GLY A 257 -12.31 6.84 9.63
CA GLY A 257 -10.88 6.57 9.72
C GLY A 257 -10.51 5.23 9.09
N TYR A 258 -11.38 4.22 9.22
CA TYR A 258 -11.17 2.92 8.60
C TYR A 258 -11.45 2.91 7.09
N THR A 259 -12.53 3.57 6.64
CA THR A 259 -12.92 3.66 5.23
C THR A 259 -12.03 4.60 4.41
N GLY A 260 -11.25 5.46 5.06
CA GLY A 260 -10.35 6.43 4.41
C GLY A 260 -11.04 7.72 3.96
N GLN A 261 -12.29 7.95 4.37
CA GLN A 261 -13.03 9.18 4.05
C GLN A 261 -12.59 10.35 4.95
N ARG A 262 -12.61 11.57 4.40
CA ARG A 262 -12.44 12.81 5.17
C ARG A 262 -13.74 13.19 5.88
N ALA A 263 -13.59 13.87 7.02
CA ALA A 263 -14.59 14.16 8.05
C ALA A 263 -15.83 14.96 7.61
N GLU A 264 -16.71 14.37 6.79
CA GLU A 264 -18.10 14.79 6.65
C GLU A 264 -18.97 13.72 7.28
N THR A 265 -19.86 14.08 8.22
CA THR A 265 -20.68 13.11 8.98
C THR A 265 -21.74 12.48 8.06
N PRO A 266 -21.59 11.22 7.60
CA PRO A 266 -22.65 10.59 6.82
C PRO A 266 -23.80 10.23 7.76
N ARG A 267 -25.03 10.51 7.33
CA ARG A 267 -26.20 9.86 7.93
C ARG A 267 -26.28 8.45 7.35
N LEU A 268 -26.27 7.43 8.21
CA LEU A 268 -26.37 6.03 7.81
C LEU A 268 -27.82 5.57 7.94
N THR A 269 -28.24 4.61 7.13
CA THR A 269 -29.59 4.03 7.20
C THR A 269 -29.61 2.66 7.86
N VAL A 270 -30.64 2.37 8.65
CA VAL A 270 -30.85 1.02 9.18
C VAL A 270 -31.12 0.06 8.00
N PRO A 271 -30.39 -1.07 7.87
CA PRO A 271 -30.67 -2.07 6.85
C PRO A 271 -32.08 -2.66 7.03
N PRO A 272 -32.79 -3.01 5.94
CA PRO A 272 -34.07 -3.70 6.04
C PRO A 272 -33.90 -5.04 6.78
N ALA A 273 -34.90 -5.40 7.60
CA ALA A 273 -34.89 -6.67 8.33
C ALA A 273 -34.74 -7.84 7.34
N ALA A 274 -33.85 -8.80 7.66
CA ALA A 274 -33.67 -9.99 6.85
C ALA A 274 -34.99 -10.79 6.77
N PRO A 275 -35.32 -11.37 5.60
CA PRO A 275 -36.50 -12.22 5.43
C PRO A 275 -36.43 -13.51 6.25
#